data_AF-A0A7S2KCD6-F1
#
_entry.id   AF-A0A7S2KCD6-F1
#
_cell.length_a   1.000
_cell.length_b   1.000
_cell.length_c   1.000
_cell.angle_alpha   90.00
_cell.angle_beta   90.00
_cell.angle_gamma   90.00
#
_symmetry.space_group_name_H-M   'P 1'
#
loop_
_entity.id
_entity.type
_entity.pdbx_description
1 polymer ?
#
loop_
_entity_poly.entity_id
_entity_poly.type
_entity_poly.pdbx_seq_one_letter_code
_entity_poly.pdbx_strand_id
1 'polypeptide(L)'
;MARPLRLLGAAAALFLHSAHAMTTRGAVELTPNGTVFIVKFAFTFNPTENFRAGWMNLTVRAPMTGRLRRAQMMLFDDEADSYTGPSDGWAALSCEDRRRHGKQFTSIDWYQTSRPEGQHILYQIRQKVRPRWWYVALMDCEPADIPGQENAPIPIQFEARLSNPGYGAFSEFSTDRRWTFHLFVPLAVAYGALVAAQLRSSRTVARRASDDSASGKAAHPFMRILSLGVLLGLAETLLSVGHTPRYASDG
;
A
#
# COMPACT_ATOMS: atom_id res chain seq x y z
N MET A 1 36.56 18.08 22.74
CA MET A 1 35.58 18.45 21.68
C MET A 1 34.93 17.19 21.11
N ALA A 2 33.78 16.77 21.66
CA ALA A 2 33.06 15.58 21.19
C ALA A 2 31.58 15.68 21.61
N ARG A 3 30.69 16.22 20.76
CA ARG A 3 29.22 16.12 20.92
C ARG A 3 28.41 16.09 19.59
N PRO A 4 28.76 15.32 18.54
CA PRO A 4 27.83 15.11 17.41
C PRO A 4 26.87 13.91 17.57
N LEU A 5 27.06 13.00 18.54
CA LEU A 5 26.26 11.76 18.60
C LEU A 5 24.85 11.90 19.23
N ARG A 6 24.56 12.95 20.02
CA ARG A 6 23.27 13.06 20.72
C ARG A 6 22.10 13.51 19.83
N LEU A 7 22.37 14.11 18.67
CA LEU A 7 21.33 14.62 17.77
C LEU A 7 20.69 13.53 16.88
N LEU A 8 21.41 12.44 16.61
CA LEU A 8 20.89 11.32 15.80
C LEU A 8 19.83 10.49 16.55
N GLY A 9 19.94 10.36 17.88
CA GLY A 9 18.99 9.58 18.69
C GLY A 9 17.61 10.22 18.81
N ALA A 10 17.52 11.56 18.81
CA ALA A 10 16.25 12.28 18.93
C ALA A 10 15.41 12.27 17.65
N ALA A 11 16.08 12.27 16.47
CA ALA A 11 15.38 12.20 15.18
C ALA A 11 14.67 10.87 14.98
N ALA A 12 15.27 9.75 15.41
CA ALA A 12 14.65 8.42 15.30
C ALA A 12 13.37 8.26 16.16
N ALA A 13 13.30 8.94 17.31
CA ALA A 13 12.15 8.86 18.21
C ALA A 13 10.92 9.67 17.72
N LEU A 14 11.14 10.71 16.92
CA LEU A 14 10.07 11.55 16.36
C LEU A 14 9.31 10.87 15.21
N PHE A 15 9.91 9.91 14.50
CA PHE A 15 9.25 9.16 13.43
C PHE A 15 8.43 7.96 13.90
N LEU A 16 8.45 7.64 15.20
CA LEU A 16 7.70 6.51 15.77
C LEU A 16 6.31 6.89 16.30
N HIS A 17 5.93 8.17 16.28
CA HIS A 17 4.64 8.61 16.79
C HIS A 17 3.57 8.52 15.70
N SER A 18 2.71 7.52 15.87
CA SER A 18 1.40 7.37 15.21
C SER A 18 1.45 7.15 13.70
N ALA A 19 1.90 5.96 13.27
CA ALA A 19 1.44 5.43 11.99
C ALA A 19 -0.07 5.24 12.10
N HIS A 20 -0.85 6.18 11.54
CA HIS A 20 -2.29 6.03 11.42
C HIS A 20 -2.60 4.76 10.63
N ALA A 21 -3.68 4.10 11.04
CA ALA A 21 -4.21 2.90 10.43
C ALA A 21 -4.31 3.05 8.89
N MET A 22 -3.68 2.15 8.12
CA MET A 22 -3.83 2.04 6.66
C MET A 22 -5.26 1.62 6.34
N THR A 23 -6.05 2.61 5.94
CA THR A 23 -7.44 2.46 5.55
C THR A 23 -7.57 2.94 4.12
N THR A 24 -7.80 2.01 3.19
CA THR A 24 -8.04 2.36 1.79
C THR A 24 -9.48 2.80 1.63
N ARG A 25 -9.69 4.02 1.12
CA ARG A 25 -11.03 4.57 0.86
C ARG A 25 -11.13 4.97 -0.60
N GLY A 26 -12.28 4.77 -1.19
CA GLY A 26 -12.50 5.15 -2.58
C GLY A 26 -13.96 5.12 -2.98
N ALA A 27 -14.19 5.52 -4.22
CA ALA A 27 -15.46 5.38 -4.90
C ALA A 27 -15.22 4.73 -6.26
N VAL A 28 -16.11 3.83 -6.66
CA VAL A 28 -16.07 3.15 -7.94
C VAL A 28 -17.47 3.08 -8.53
N GLU A 29 -17.55 2.97 -9.85
CA GLU A 29 -18.80 2.70 -10.55
C GLU A 29 -18.86 1.22 -10.92
N LEU A 30 -19.84 0.50 -10.36
CA LEU A 30 -20.06 -0.90 -10.69
C LEU A 30 -20.98 -1.00 -11.92
N THR A 31 -20.37 -1.27 -13.07
CA THR A 31 -21.09 -1.45 -14.33
C THR A 31 -21.91 -2.75 -14.34
N PRO A 32 -23.00 -2.83 -15.12
CA PRO A 32 -23.75 -4.06 -15.32
C PRO A 32 -22.87 -5.24 -15.75
N ASN A 33 -23.06 -6.40 -15.09
CA ASN A 33 -22.23 -7.59 -15.28
C ASN A 33 -20.71 -7.32 -15.16
N GLY A 34 -20.33 -6.24 -14.48
CA GLY A 34 -18.96 -5.77 -14.34
C GLY A 34 -18.23 -6.40 -13.16
N THR A 35 -16.92 -6.25 -13.14
CA THR A 35 -16.08 -6.55 -11.97
C THR A 35 -15.09 -5.41 -11.80
N VAL A 36 -15.03 -4.85 -10.59
CA VAL A 36 -14.11 -3.76 -10.25
C VAL A 36 -13.27 -4.19 -9.06
N PHE A 37 -11.95 -4.22 -9.23
CA PHE A 37 -11.00 -4.47 -8.15
C PHE A 37 -10.78 -3.19 -7.36
N ILE A 38 -11.03 -3.24 -6.06
CA ILE A 38 -11.01 -2.07 -5.18
C ILE A 38 -9.80 -2.06 -4.23
N VAL A 39 -9.21 -3.22 -3.94
CA VAL A 39 -8.10 -3.34 -2.98
C VAL A 39 -7.15 -4.45 -3.41
N LYS A 40 -5.85 -4.23 -3.19
CA LYS A 40 -4.78 -5.24 -3.29
C LYS A 40 -3.94 -5.22 -2.01
N PHE A 41 -3.71 -6.38 -1.39
CA PHE A 41 -2.93 -6.48 -0.15
C PHE A 41 -2.14 -7.78 -0.05
N ALA A 42 -0.85 -7.69 0.29
CA ALA A 42 -0.02 -8.87 0.57
C ALA A 42 -0.13 -9.26 2.05
N PHE A 43 -0.76 -10.39 2.35
CA PHE A 43 -0.76 -10.92 3.72
C PHE A 43 0.49 -11.75 4.00
N THR A 44 0.90 -11.76 5.26
CA THR A 44 2.01 -12.57 5.75
C THR A 44 1.57 -14.01 5.96
N PHE A 45 2.53 -14.93 5.96
CA PHE A 45 2.27 -16.32 6.29
C PHE A 45 3.03 -16.70 7.55
N ASN A 46 2.31 -17.30 8.51
CA ASN A 46 2.90 -17.89 9.71
C ASN A 46 2.34 -19.31 9.88
N PRO A 47 3.15 -20.37 9.70
CA PRO A 47 2.68 -21.75 9.79
C PRO A 47 2.21 -22.13 11.19
N THR A 48 2.61 -21.40 12.23
CA THR A 48 2.21 -21.70 13.62
C THR A 48 0.83 -21.15 13.99
N GLU A 49 0.25 -20.26 13.19
CA GLU A 49 -1.02 -19.57 13.49
C GLU A 49 -2.24 -20.23 12.83
N ASN A 50 -2.30 -21.56 12.74
CA ASN A 50 -3.42 -22.28 12.14
C ASN A 50 -3.83 -21.72 10.76
N PHE A 51 -2.84 -21.37 9.93
CA PHE A 51 -3.03 -20.78 8.59
C PHE A 51 -3.74 -19.42 8.56
N ARG A 52 -3.92 -18.74 9.70
CA ARG A 52 -4.45 -17.38 9.74
C ARG A 52 -3.38 -16.40 9.26
N ALA A 53 -3.65 -15.74 8.15
CA ALA A 53 -2.74 -14.75 7.58
C ALA A 53 -3.08 -13.33 8.06
N GLY A 54 -4.37 -13.03 8.20
CA GLY A 54 -4.81 -11.71 8.61
C GLY A 54 -6.32 -11.52 8.60
N TRP A 55 -6.73 -10.26 8.68
CA TRP A 55 -8.12 -9.83 8.69
C TRP A 55 -8.37 -8.79 7.62
N MET A 56 -9.58 -8.79 7.08
CA MET A 56 -10.12 -7.74 6.24
C MET A 56 -11.44 -7.26 6.85
N ASN A 57 -11.55 -5.95 7.05
CA ASN A 57 -12.79 -5.28 7.40
C ASN A 57 -13.14 -4.29 6.29
N LEU A 58 -14.17 -4.60 5.53
CA LEU A 58 -14.66 -3.79 4.42
C LEU A 58 -16.00 -3.16 4.80
N THR A 59 -16.12 -1.86 4.60
CA THR A 59 -17.40 -1.15 4.69
C THR A 59 -17.78 -0.69 3.29
N VAL A 60 -18.99 -1.05 2.85
CA VAL A 60 -19.53 -0.68 1.54
C VAL A 60 -20.72 0.25 1.74
N ARG A 61 -20.75 1.37 1.02
CA ARG A 61 -21.84 2.35 1.02
C ARG A 61 -22.27 2.61 -0.40
N ALA A 62 -23.57 2.57 -0.66
CA ALA A 62 -24.13 2.82 -1.98
C ALA A 62 -25.54 3.37 -1.81
N PRO A 63 -26.01 4.28 -2.69
CA PRO A 63 -27.38 4.74 -2.63
C PRO A 63 -28.32 3.54 -2.81
N MET A 64 -29.49 3.58 -2.16
CA MET A 64 -30.54 2.61 -2.45
C MET A 64 -30.97 2.79 -3.89
N THR A 65 -30.49 1.92 -4.77
CA THR A 65 -31.07 1.78 -6.09
C THR A 65 -32.47 1.23 -5.87
N GLY A 66 -33.52 1.84 -6.43
CA GLY A 66 -34.90 1.35 -6.32
C GLY A 66 -35.14 -0.05 -6.93
N ARG A 67 -34.07 -0.81 -7.18
CA ARG A 67 -34.00 -2.16 -7.76
C ARG A 67 -32.99 -2.99 -6.96
N LEU A 68 -33.35 -4.24 -6.68
CA LEU A 68 -32.48 -5.22 -6.04
C LEU A 68 -31.55 -5.83 -7.10
N ARG A 69 -30.34 -5.29 -7.27
CA ARG A 69 -29.30 -5.92 -8.12
C ARG A 69 -28.57 -7.02 -7.36
N ARG A 70 -28.06 -8.05 -8.04
CA ARG A 70 -27.23 -9.07 -7.38
C ARG A 70 -25.77 -8.66 -7.42
N ALA A 71 -25.36 -7.73 -6.56
CA ALA A 71 -23.95 -7.42 -6.37
C ALA A 71 -23.31 -8.32 -5.30
N GLN A 72 -22.03 -8.62 -5.48
CA GLN A 72 -21.23 -9.43 -4.57
C GLN A 72 -19.87 -8.80 -4.36
N MET A 73 -19.37 -8.83 -3.13
CA MET A 73 -17.95 -8.70 -2.86
C MET A 73 -17.28 -10.06 -3.07
N MET A 74 -16.12 -10.05 -3.71
CA MET A 74 -15.32 -11.22 -4.02
C MET A 74 -13.89 -11.07 -3.53
N LEU A 75 -13.32 -12.18 -3.09
CA LEU A 75 -11.92 -12.29 -2.71
C LEU A 75 -11.17 -13.24 -3.65
N PHE A 76 -10.06 -12.76 -4.17
CA PHE A 76 -9.14 -13.51 -5.01
C PHE A 76 -7.77 -13.55 -4.35
N ASP A 77 -7.01 -14.60 -4.57
CA ASP A 77 -5.58 -14.62 -4.29
C ASP A 77 -4.77 -14.65 -5.60
N ASP A 78 -3.45 -14.61 -5.50
CA ASP A 78 -2.53 -14.66 -6.64
C ASP A 78 -2.30 -16.05 -7.25
N GLU A 79 -3.12 -17.06 -6.92
CA GLU A 79 -3.04 -18.36 -7.56
C GLU A 79 -3.50 -18.27 -9.03
N ALA A 80 -2.88 -19.08 -9.88
CA ALA A 80 -3.26 -19.17 -11.30
C ALA A 80 -4.74 -19.50 -11.46
N ASP A 81 -5.30 -20.34 -10.58
CA ASP A 81 -6.72 -20.71 -10.62
C ASP A 81 -7.66 -19.54 -10.29
N SER A 82 -7.17 -18.47 -9.64
CA SER A 82 -7.98 -17.27 -9.37
C SER A 82 -7.97 -16.26 -10.52
N TYR A 83 -7.11 -16.44 -11.53
CA TYR A 83 -7.00 -15.55 -12.67
C TYR A 83 -6.98 -16.31 -13.99
N THR A 84 -7.95 -16.07 -14.86
CA THR A 84 -7.98 -16.65 -16.22
C THR A 84 -6.96 -16.04 -17.19
N GLY A 85 -5.91 -15.38 -16.66
CA GLY A 85 -4.89 -14.69 -17.42
C GLY A 85 -5.38 -13.39 -18.08
N PRO A 86 -4.51 -12.70 -18.85
CA PRO A 86 -4.79 -11.39 -19.46
C PRO A 86 -5.73 -11.44 -20.68
N SER A 87 -6.70 -12.36 -20.72
CA SER A 87 -7.58 -12.53 -21.88
C SER A 87 -8.94 -11.88 -21.69
N ASP A 88 -9.56 -11.49 -22.82
CA ASP A 88 -10.97 -11.08 -22.95
C ASP A 88 -11.97 -12.07 -22.32
N GLY A 89 -11.49 -13.26 -21.92
CA GLY A 89 -12.24 -14.28 -21.23
C GLY A 89 -12.91 -13.81 -19.93
N TRP A 90 -12.28 -12.95 -19.11
CA TRP A 90 -12.90 -12.55 -17.83
C TRP A 90 -14.26 -11.87 -18.01
N ALA A 91 -14.33 -10.94 -18.97
CA ALA A 91 -15.57 -10.24 -19.30
C ALA A 91 -16.62 -11.20 -19.87
N ALA A 92 -16.20 -12.22 -20.60
CA ALA A 92 -17.07 -13.26 -21.17
C ALA A 92 -17.54 -14.32 -20.15
N LEU A 93 -16.87 -14.46 -19.00
CA LEU A 93 -17.26 -15.42 -17.96
C LEU A 93 -18.63 -15.07 -17.39
N SER A 94 -19.43 -16.11 -17.15
CA SER A 94 -20.65 -15.99 -16.36
C SER A 94 -20.29 -15.61 -14.91
N CYS A 95 -21.24 -15.00 -14.18
CA CYS A 95 -21.03 -14.73 -12.75
C CYS A 95 -20.68 -16.01 -11.97
N GLU A 96 -21.29 -17.15 -12.30
CA GLU A 96 -21.00 -18.41 -11.62
C GLU A 96 -19.56 -18.88 -11.89
N ASP A 97 -19.06 -18.72 -13.11
CA ASP A 97 -17.68 -19.06 -13.43
C ASP A 97 -16.70 -18.10 -12.73
N ARG A 98 -16.99 -16.79 -12.72
CA ARG A 98 -16.19 -15.83 -11.94
C ARG A 98 -16.15 -16.20 -10.46
N ARG A 99 -17.29 -16.61 -9.88
CA ARG A 99 -17.37 -17.08 -8.48
C ARG A 99 -16.49 -18.30 -8.22
N ARG A 100 -16.35 -19.22 -9.17
CA ARG A 100 -15.45 -20.39 -9.05
C ARG A 100 -13.97 -20.01 -8.98
N HIS A 101 -13.58 -18.88 -9.57
CA HIS A 101 -12.22 -18.33 -9.46
C HIS A 101 -11.98 -17.62 -8.12
N GLY A 102 -13.03 -17.14 -7.46
CA GLY A 102 -12.96 -16.53 -6.14
C GLY A 102 -12.69 -17.55 -5.03
N LYS A 103 -11.93 -17.15 -4.01
CA LYS A 103 -11.76 -17.92 -2.77
C LYS A 103 -12.93 -17.74 -1.81
N GLN A 104 -13.62 -16.61 -1.91
CA GLN A 104 -14.81 -16.29 -1.14
C GLN A 104 -15.64 -15.23 -1.86
N PHE A 105 -16.95 -15.24 -1.59
CA PHE A 105 -17.85 -14.16 -1.96
C PHE A 105 -18.79 -13.80 -0.79
N THR A 106 -19.37 -12.60 -0.82
CA THR A 106 -20.40 -12.14 0.11
C THR A 106 -21.36 -11.25 -0.65
N SER A 107 -22.66 -11.53 -0.54
CA SER A 107 -23.68 -10.72 -1.19
C SER A 107 -23.73 -9.31 -0.60
N ILE A 108 -23.86 -8.32 -1.47
CA ILE A 108 -24.10 -6.94 -1.06
C ILE A 108 -25.57 -6.78 -0.73
N ASP A 109 -25.84 -6.36 0.50
CA ASP A 109 -27.18 -6.02 0.97
C ASP A 109 -27.42 -4.52 0.70
N TRP A 110 -28.24 -4.23 -0.32
CA TRP A 110 -28.55 -2.85 -0.71
C TRP A 110 -29.23 -2.05 0.38
N TYR A 111 -30.02 -2.71 1.24
CA TYR A 111 -30.65 -2.02 2.34
C TYR A 111 -29.60 -1.58 3.37
N GLN A 112 -28.64 -2.46 3.73
CA GLN A 112 -27.56 -2.10 4.65
C GLN A 112 -26.60 -1.06 4.06
N THR A 113 -26.21 -1.22 2.79
CA THR A 113 -25.30 -0.26 2.12
C THR A 113 -25.91 1.12 1.92
N SER A 114 -27.24 1.25 1.90
CA SER A 114 -27.93 2.54 1.81
C SER A 114 -27.98 3.33 3.11
N ARG A 115 -27.68 2.70 4.25
CA ARG A 115 -27.60 3.36 5.55
C ARG A 115 -26.27 4.13 5.68
N PRO A 116 -26.21 5.19 6.51
CA PRO A 116 -24.97 5.95 6.74
C PRO A 116 -23.78 5.09 7.20
N GLU A 117 -24.04 4.06 8.00
CA GLU A 117 -23.01 3.14 8.50
C GLU A 117 -22.41 2.30 7.36
N GLY A 118 -23.23 1.93 6.38
CA GLY A 118 -22.91 0.99 5.32
C GLY A 118 -23.03 -0.48 5.74
N GLN A 119 -22.76 -1.39 4.79
CA GLN A 119 -22.62 -2.82 5.09
C GLN A 119 -21.19 -3.10 5.54
N HIS A 120 -21.03 -3.64 6.74
CA HIS A 120 -19.73 -4.10 7.25
C HIS A 120 -19.52 -5.58 6.93
N ILE A 121 -18.38 -5.90 6.33
CA ILE A 121 -17.99 -7.26 5.95
C ILE A 121 -16.63 -7.55 6.57
N LEU A 122 -16.64 -8.43 7.58
CA LEU A 122 -15.45 -8.92 8.24
C LEU A 122 -15.09 -10.30 7.69
N TYR A 123 -13.86 -10.45 7.20
CA TYR A 123 -13.36 -11.73 6.71
C TYR A 123 -11.98 -12.05 7.29
N GLN A 124 -11.80 -13.32 7.66
CA GLN A 124 -10.51 -13.84 8.11
C GLN A 124 -9.77 -14.47 6.93
N ILE A 125 -8.62 -13.90 6.57
CA ILE A 125 -7.80 -14.40 5.47
C ILE A 125 -6.99 -15.60 5.96
N ARG A 126 -7.05 -16.69 5.20
CA ARG A 126 -6.31 -17.93 5.48
C ARG A 126 -5.35 -18.24 4.34
N GLN A 127 -4.10 -18.58 4.67
CA GLN A 127 -3.05 -18.91 3.70
C GLN A 127 -2.30 -20.18 4.13
N LYS A 128 -1.96 -21.03 3.16
CA LYS A 128 -1.42 -22.36 3.44
C LYS A 128 0.11 -22.47 3.45
N VAL A 129 0.81 -21.78 2.55
CA VAL A 129 2.23 -22.11 2.23
C VAL A 129 3.17 -20.90 2.22
N ARG A 130 2.72 -19.75 1.69
CA ARG A 130 3.57 -18.57 1.51
C ARG A 130 2.75 -17.28 1.63
N PRO A 131 3.40 -16.12 1.86
CA PRO A 131 2.76 -14.83 1.64
C PRO A 131 2.19 -14.76 0.22
N ARG A 132 0.96 -14.28 0.12
CA ARG A 132 0.24 -14.10 -1.15
C ARG A 132 -0.40 -12.73 -1.22
N TRP A 133 -0.54 -12.25 -2.45
CA TRP A 133 -1.39 -11.11 -2.75
C TRP A 133 -2.85 -11.55 -2.75
N TRP A 134 -3.67 -10.75 -2.09
CA TRP A 134 -5.12 -10.86 -2.08
C TRP A 134 -5.72 -9.63 -2.72
N TYR A 135 -6.82 -9.84 -3.42
CA TYR A 135 -7.50 -8.81 -4.18
C TYR A 135 -8.98 -8.85 -3.81
N VAL A 136 -9.52 -7.67 -3.50
CA VAL A 136 -10.94 -7.49 -3.20
C VAL A 136 -11.59 -6.87 -4.42
N ALA A 137 -12.65 -7.47 -4.90
CA ALA A 137 -13.44 -6.94 -5.99
C ALA A 137 -14.91 -6.82 -5.63
N LEU A 138 -15.59 -5.90 -6.30
CA LEU A 138 -17.04 -5.82 -6.36
C LEU A 138 -17.48 -6.31 -7.74
N MET A 139 -18.48 -7.17 -7.77
CA MET A 139 -19.00 -7.78 -8.98
C MET A 139 -20.50 -7.61 -9.04
N ASP A 140 -21.01 -7.25 -10.21
CA ASP A 140 -22.44 -7.34 -10.49
C ASP A 140 -22.74 -8.66 -11.20
N CYS A 141 -23.68 -9.42 -10.66
CA CYS A 141 -24.14 -10.70 -11.17
C CYS A 141 -25.56 -10.61 -11.75
N GLU A 142 -26.11 -9.41 -11.91
CA GLU A 142 -27.38 -9.27 -12.59
C GLU A 142 -27.25 -9.62 -14.08
N PRO A 143 -28.14 -10.47 -14.64
CA PRO A 143 -28.17 -10.74 -16.07
C PRO A 143 -28.46 -9.46 -16.84
N ALA A 144 -27.70 -9.22 -17.92
CA ALA A 144 -27.83 -8.00 -18.73
C ALA A 144 -29.19 -7.89 -19.45
N ASP A 145 -29.91 -9.00 -19.61
CA ASP A 145 -31.09 -9.12 -20.47
C ASP A 145 -32.43 -9.03 -19.71
N ILE A 146 -32.45 -8.57 -18.45
CA ILE A 146 -33.72 -8.41 -17.72
C ILE A 146 -34.50 -7.22 -18.32
N PRO A 147 -35.65 -7.46 -18.98
CA PRO A 147 -36.40 -6.38 -19.64
C PRO A 147 -36.89 -5.35 -18.61
N GLY A 148 -36.69 -4.06 -18.91
CA GLY A 148 -37.09 -2.97 -18.02
C GLY A 148 -36.05 -2.61 -16.94
N GLN A 149 -34.89 -3.26 -16.93
CA GLN A 149 -33.77 -2.89 -16.09
C GLN A 149 -32.82 -1.95 -16.85
N GLU A 150 -32.68 -0.73 -16.34
CA GLU A 150 -31.74 0.25 -16.87
C GLU A 150 -30.33 -0.16 -16.46
N ASN A 151 -29.50 -0.38 -17.48
CA ASN A 151 -28.10 -0.80 -17.36
C ASN A 151 -27.17 0.35 -16.94
N ALA A 152 -27.59 1.11 -15.92
CA ALA A 152 -26.80 2.22 -15.38
C ALA A 152 -25.73 1.69 -14.39
N PRO A 153 -24.51 2.26 -14.38
CA PRO A 153 -23.53 1.97 -13.33
C PRO A 153 -24.00 2.38 -11.94
N ILE A 154 -23.61 1.63 -10.90
CA ILE A 154 -23.93 1.97 -9.49
C ILE A 154 -22.71 2.64 -8.86
N PRO A 155 -22.81 3.87 -8.35
CA PRO A 155 -21.73 4.47 -7.57
C PRO A 155 -21.64 3.78 -6.21
N ILE A 156 -20.50 3.16 -5.93
CA ILE A 156 -20.21 2.48 -4.66
C ILE A 156 -19.02 3.16 -3.99
N GLN A 157 -19.22 3.62 -2.77
CA GLN A 157 -18.14 4.05 -1.89
C GLN A 157 -17.70 2.88 -1.02
N PHE A 158 -16.40 2.78 -0.77
CA PHE A 158 -15.86 1.73 0.06
C PHE A 158 -14.78 2.25 1.00
N GLU A 159 -14.62 1.54 2.11
CA GLU A 159 -13.59 1.74 3.10
C GLU A 159 -13.09 0.37 3.56
N ALA A 160 -11.84 0.05 3.26
CA ALA A 160 -11.23 -1.24 3.54
C ALA A 160 -10.05 -1.08 4.49
N ARG A 161 -10.03 -1.91 5.53
CA ARG A 161 -8.92 -2.03 6.46
C ARG A 161 -8.45 -3.48 6.48
N LEU A 162 -7.18 -3.69 6.16
CA LEU A 162 -6.57 -5.01 6.10
C LEU A 162 -5.39 -5.07 7.06
N SER A 163 -5.22 -6.20 7.74
CA SER A 163 -4.18 -6.31 8.75
C SER A 163 -3.52 -7.69 8.83
N ASN A 164 -2.20 -7.67 8.99
CA ASN A 164 -1.27 -8.72 9.36
C ASN A 164 -1.03 -8.67 10.89
N PRO A 165 -1.81 -9.39 11.71
CA PRO A 165 -1.75 -9.26 13.18
C PRO A 165 -0.33 -9.55 13.75
N GLY A 166 0.43 -10.43 13.12
CA GLY A 166 1.80 -10.77 13.53
C GLY A 166 2.82 -9.64 13.40
N TYR A 167 2.48 -8.49 12.82
CA TYR A 167 3.42 -7.35 12.66
C TYR A 167 3.30 -6.30 13.78
N GLY A 168 2.39 -6.48 14.75
CA GLY A 168 2.23 -5.55 15.87
C GLY A 168 1.85 -4.13 15.42
N ALA A 169 2.70 -3.14 15.74
CA ALA A 169 2.50 -1.73 15.35
C ALA A 169 2.46 -1.52 13.83
N PHE A 170 3.00 -2.47 13.05
CA PHE A 170 2.98 -2.44 11.59
C PHE A 170 1.95 -3.41 11.01
N SER A 171 0.94 -3.80 11.78
CA SER A 171 -0.08 -4.76 11.36
C SER A 171 -0.83 -4.34 10.11
N GLU A 172 -0.94 -3.06 9.80
CA GLU A 172 -1.69 -2.61 8.64
C GLU A 172 -0.85 -2.48 7.36
N PHE A 173 0.45 -2.76 7.44
CA PHE A 173 1.30 -2.81 6.26
C PHE A 173 1.17 -4.17 5.58
N SER A 174 1.04 -4.11 4.26
CA SER A 174 1.21 -5.28 3.41
C SER A 174 2.66 -5.80 3.49
N THR A 175 2.84 -7.10 3.34
CA THR A 175 4.14 -7.79 3.47
C THR A 175 5.20 -7.22 2.53
N ASP A 176 4.82 -6.82 1.32
CA ASP A 176 5.71 -6.20 0.34
C ASP A 176 6.20 -4.82 0.79
N ARG A 177 5.38 -4.06 1.53
CA ARG A 177 5.74 -2.72 2.00
C ARG A 177 6.49 -2.73 3.32
N ARG A 178 6.32 -3.76 4.16
CA ARG A 178 6.96 -3.85 5.49
C ARG A 178 8.47 -3.63 5.44
N TRP A 179 9.15 -4.22 4.46
CA TRP A 179 10.62 -4.18 4.38
C TRP A 179 11.17 -2.87 3.83
N THR A 180 10.30 -2.02 3.26
CA THR A 180 10.67 -0.73 2.68
C THR A 180 11.32 0.20 3.70
N PHE A 181 10.78 0.26 4.93
CA PHE A 181 11.40 1.04 6.01
C PHE A 181 12.75 0.48 6.42
N HIS A 182 12.87 -0.84 6.51
CA HIS A 182 14.12 -1.51 6.85
C HIS A 182 15.22 -1.28 5.81
N LEU A 183 14.86 -0.97 4.57
CA LEU A 183 15.80 -0.59 3.51
C LEU A 183 16.15 0.90 3.57
N PHE A 184 15.15 1.79 3.59
CA PHE A 184 15.42 3.22 3.43
C PHE A 184 15.97 3.90 4.69
N VAL A 185 15.65 3.41 5.90
CA VAL A 185 16.20 4.00 7.14
C VAL A 185 17.73 3.83 7.23
N PRO A 186 18.31 2.62 7.06
CA PRO A 186 19.77 2.47 7.05
C PRO A 186 20.44 3.26 5.92
N LEU A 187 19.82 3.31 4.74
CA LEU A 187 20.34 4.12 3.62
C LEU A 187 20.36 5.61 3.96
N ALA A 188 19.29 6.16 4.56
CA ALA A 188 19.25 7.55 5.01
C ALA A 188 20.35 7.84 6.05
N VAL A 189 20.59 6.92 6.98
CA VAL A 189 21.69 7.03 7.96
C VAL A 189 23.05 7.01 7.25
N ALA A 190 23.26 6.09 6.31
CA ALA A 190 24.51 5.97 5.56
C ALA A 190 24.79 7.23 4.73
N TYR A 191 23.80 7.74 3.98
CA TYR A 191 23.92 8.99 3.25
C TYR A 191 24.13 10.18 4.18
N GLY A 192 23.45 10.23 5.34
CA GLY A 192 23.69 11.25 6.36
C GLY A 192 25.14 11.26 6.88
N ALA A 193 25.72 10.07 7.11
CA ALA A 193 27.12 9.94 7.50
C ALA A 193 28.07 10.38 6.37
N LEU A 194 27.77 10.05 5.11
CA LEU A 194 28.55 10.49 3.94
C LEU A 194 28.49 12.02 3.78
N VAL A 195 27.32 12.66 3.92
CA VAL A 195 27.19 14.13 3.90
C VAL A 195 28.07 14.73 5.01
N ALA A 196 27.99 14.21 6.23
CA ALA A 196 28.79 14.71 7.35
C ALA A 196 30.31 14.57 7.10
N ALA A 197 30.75 13.42 6.56
CA ALA A 197 32.14 13.16 6.21
C ALA A 197 32.63 14.11 5.11
N GLN A 198 31.84 14.33 4.06
CA GLN A 198 32.15 15.26 2.98
C GLN A 198 32.22 16.70 3.48
N LEU A 199 31.27 17.16 4.30
CA LEU A 199 31.31 18.49 4.90
C LEU A 199 32.56 18.70 5.77
N ARG A 200 32.97 17.68 6.54
CA ARG A 200 34.19 17.72 7.34
C ARG A 200 35.44 17.77 6.46
N SER A 201 35.50 16.96 5.41
CA SER A 201 36.60 16.97 4.44
C SER A 201 36.73 18.33 3.76
N SER A 202 35.63 18.87 3.22
CA SER A 202 35.58 20.18 2.58
C SER A 202 36.01 21.30 3.51
N ARG A 203 35.58 21.29 4.78
CA ARG A 203 36.06 22.26 5.79
C ARG A 203 37.55 22.12 6.08
N THR A 204 38.08 20.91 6.12
CA THR A 204 39.51 20.66 6.38
C THR A 204 40.36 21.14 5.22
N VAL A 205 39.95 20.86 3.98
CA VAL A 205 40.63 21.32 2.77
C VAL A 205 40.55 22.84 2.65
N ALA A 206 39.38 23.45 2.92
CA ALA A 206 39.21 24.90 2.89
C ALA A 206 40.11 25.61 3.91
N ARG A 207 40.27 25.05 5.12
CA ARG A 207 41.17 25.61 6.14
C ARG A 207 42.65 25.51 5.78
N ARG A 208 43.06 24.49 5.01
CA ARG A 208 44.45 24.32 4.57
C ARG A 208 44.77 25.08 3.28
N ALA A 209 43.74 25.55 2.57
CA ALA A 209 43.91 26.27 1.31
C ALA A 209 44.33 27.75 1.51
N SER A 210 44.38 28.26 2.74
CA SER A 210 44.88 29.62 3.02
C SER A 210 46.39 29.77 2.83
N ASP A 211 47.13 28.66 2.81
CA ASP A 211 48.59 28.71 2.93
C ASP A 211 49.31 28.57 1.56
N ASP A 212 48.62 28.10 0.51
CA ASP A 212 49.16 27.99 -0.86
C ASP A 212 48.10 28.43 -1.90
N SER A 213 48.21 29.65 -2.42
CA SER A 213 47.53 30.12 -3.64
C SER A 213 48.01 29.27 -4.83
N ALA A 214 47.24 28.82 -5.83
CA ALA A 214 45.97 29.25 -6.39
C ALA A 214 45.15 28.01 -6.83
N SER A 215 43.85 28.18 -7.06
CA SER A 215 42.87 27.12 -7.42
C SER A 215 42.57 26.11 -6.29
N GLY A 216 41.87 26.62 -5.27
CA GLY A 216 41.49 25.86 -4.09
C GLY A 216 40.92 24.48 -4.42
N LYS A 217 41.60 23.43 -3.96
CA LYS A 217 41.21 22.02 -4.14
C LYS A 217 39.77 21.72 -3.67
N ALA A 218 39.22 22.55 -2.78
CA ALA A 218 37.81 22.50 -2.36
C ALA A 218 36.81 23.00 -3.42
N ALA A 219 37.25 23.82 -4.39
CA ALA A 219 36.45 24.28 -5.52
C ALA A 219 36.48 23.32 -6.72
N HIS A 220 37.17 22.18 -6.60
CA HIS A 220 37.28 21.20 -7.67
C HIS A 220 35.88 20.68 -8.08
N PRO A 221 35.51 20.74 -9.37
CA PRO A 221 34.15 20.46 -9.84
C PRO A 221 33.68 19.04 -9.47
N PHE A 222 34.59 18.05 -9.46
CA PHE A 222 34.25 16.68 -9.07
C PHE A 222 33.82 16.56 -7.60
N MET A 223 34.41 17.32 -6.68
CA MET A 223 33.98 17.31 -5.27
C MET A 223 32.57 17.89 -5.13
N ARG A 224 32.24 18.92 -5.92
CA ARG A 224 30.90 19.52 -5.93
C ARG A 224 29.85 18.55 -6.48
N ILE A 225 30.16 17.86 -7.59
CA ILE A 225 29.26 16.85 -8.18
C ILE A 225 29.05 15.69 -7.21
N LEU A 226 30.12 15.19 -6.57
CA LEU A 226 30.00 14.10 -5.59
C LEU A 226 29.17 14.53 -4.37
N SER A 227 29.35 15.76 -3.88
CA SER A 227 28.53 16.27 -2.78
C SER A 227 27.08 16.49 -3.15
N LEU A 228 26.81 16.99 -4.35
CA LEU A 228 25.44 17.09 -4.85
C LEU A 228 24.80 15.70 -4.95
N GLY A 229 25.50 14.70 -5.48
CA GLY A 229 25.00 13.33 -5.58
C GLY A 229 24.65 12.71 -4.23
N VAL A 230 25.53 12.87 -3.23
CA VAL A 230 25.26 12.37 -1.87
C VAL A 230 24.10 13.13 -1.20
N LEU A 231 23.97 14.44 -1.42
CA LEU A 231 22.84 15.23 -0.92
C LEU A 231 21.52 14.81 -1.57
N LEU A 232 21.51 14.57 -2.87
CA LEU A 232 20.33 14.07 -3.59
C LEU A 232 19.94 12.66 -3.12
N GLY A 233 20.91 11.76 -2.91
CA GLY A 233 20.65 10.43 -2.34
C GLY A 233 20.10 10.50 -0.91
N LEU A 234 20.60 11.43 -0.09
CA LEU A 234 20.00 11.68 1.23
C LEU A 234 18.57 12.21 1.11
N ALA A 235 18.33 13.18 0.23
CA ALA A 235 17.00 13.73 0.02
C ALA A 235 16.01 12.66 -0.46
N GLU A 236 16.40 11.83 -1.43
CA GLU A 236 15.60 10.71 -1.94
C GLU A 236 15.27 9.71 -0.82
N THR A 237 16.26 9.28 -0.04
CA THR A 237 16.02 8.32 1.04
C THR A 237 15.13 8.88 2.14
N LEU A 238 15.29 10.16 2.50
CA LEU A 238 14.39 10.85 3.44
C LEU A 238 12.97 10.98 2.88
N LEU A 239 12.83 11.33 1.59
CA LEU A 239 11.55 11.38 0.90
C LEU A 239 10.90 9.99 0.86
N SER A 240 11.65 8.92 0.59
CA SER A 240 11.14 7.55 0.61
C SER A 240 10.70 7.09 2.00
N VAL A 241 11.45 7.43 3.05
CA VAL A 241 11.04 7.17 4.45
C VAL A 241 9.76 7.93 4.79
N GLY A 242 9.62 9.18 4.34
CA GLY A 242 8.42 10.00 4.56
C GLY A 242 7.24 9.62 3.66
N HIS A 243 7.51 9.09 2.45
CA HIS A 243 6.51 8.70 1.48
C HIS A 243 5.89 7.34 1.82
N THR A 244 6.68 6.37 2.28
CA THR A 244 6.19 5.03 2.66
C THR A 244 4.98 5.05 3.60
N PRO A 245 4.94 5.83 4.70
CA PRO A 245 3.77 5.90 5.57
C PRO A 245 2.58 6.63 4.92
N ARG A 246 2.83 7.61 4.04
CA ARG A 246 1.76 8.34 3.33
C ARG A 246 1.16 7.52 2.20
N TYR A 247 1.98 6.82 1.43
CA TYR A 247 1.50 5.89 0.41
C TYR A 247 0.76 4.71 1.05
N ALA A 248 1.19 4.27 2.24
CA ALA A 248 0.43 3.32 3.03
C ALA A 248 -0.93 3.90 3.49
N SER A 249 -1.09 5.20 3.71
CA SER A 249 -2.43 5.75 4.03
C SER A 249 -3.37 5.83 2.82
N ASP A 250 -2.82 5.92 1.60
CA ASP A 250 -3.61 6.19 0.39
C ASP A 250 -4.13 4.90 -0.30
N GLY A 251 -3.68 3.72 0.15
CA GLY A 251 -4.07 2.40 -0.40
C GLY A 251 -3.13 1.87 -1.46
#